data_AF-A0A8C6L6A6-F1
#
_entry.id   AF-A0A8C6L6A6-F1
#
_cell.length_a   1.000
_cell.length_b   1.000
_cell.length_c   1.000
_cell.angle_alpha   90.00
_cell.angle_beta   90.00
_cell.angle_gamma   90.00
#
_symmetry.space_group_name_H-M   'P 1'
#
loop_
_entity.id
_entity.type
_entity.pdbx_description
1 polymer ?
#
loop_
_entity_poly.entity_id
_entity_poly.type
_entity_poly.pdbx_seq_one_letter_code
_entity_poly.pdbx_strand_id
1 'polypeptide(L)'
;MPFAAERKKLPPHDQITELQRKIQLLDGDKTAFYESSQSAMKKNRESILQLRQDNKRLYRKVAEAKAVSYSSWMRFLSYLFIFLAQLDLSLTQKDSLSVDQKVLSKTKRLNASKHTTRTYQQRLDELKREYERIKPEGGSGNLHALENRLEKTQFKSKEAENITSYYQKLKTELQDESLTFQGQLDSLEAEILKYRKELHSLQVMRDDAQLSEEAAKAAFQQQDELLSRERKERERAITSYRKIVEEHKAETGKTERSVKRTPLQPDELSSEAQHSTTRIPAEEEKAFSALEEAFERIKETTGATDVQEIVKRFTSQKEMHEHLEKLKKENEEALLQLKEQRELLIQRFEEEEYSGDAKLSCEQQKLEEAELQLQAHQQRCDSARERLDWLTTTLSTVTAGVEHLAEKLQHITLVRHLLTLAHTAYLQSFCHRSRSRARAELLRSSQTPRRLCWSFWPSASYSCSCCRRSLRGKI
;
A
#
# COMPACT_ATOMS: atom_id res chain seq x y z
N MET A 1 -1.72 16.44 10.83
CA MET A 1 -0.25 16.42 10.96
C MET A 1 0.37 16.40 9.57
N PRO A 2 1.16 17.40 9.18
CA PRO A 2 2.16 17.23 8.14
C PRO A 2 3.58 17.36 8.72
N PHE A 3 4.45 16.55 8.15
CA PHE A 3 5.80 16.21 8.56
C PHE A 3 6.73 17.44 8.71
N ALA A 4 7.35 17.56 9.88
CA ALA A 4 8.54 18.36 10.08
C ALA A 4 9.71 17.62 9.44
N ALA A 5 10.09 18.02 8.22
CA ALA A 5 11.34 17.59 7.62
C ALA A 5 12.50 18.11 8.47
N GLU A 6 13.22 17.19 9.09
CA GLU A 6 14.39 17.44 9.90
C GLU A 6 15.49 18.06 9.03
N ARG A 7 15.62 19.39 9.09
CA ARG A 7 16.72 20.11 8.43
C ARG A 7 18.01 19.72 9.13
N LYS A 8 18.82 18.89 8.48
CA LYS A 8 20.24 18.72 8.81
C LYS A 8 20.86 20.12 8.91
N LYS A 9 21.23 20.54 10.12
CA LYS A 9 21.91 21.82 10.35
C LYS A 9 23.28 21.74 9.68
N LEU A 10 23.42 22.43 8.55
CA LEU A 10 24.72 22.67 7.90
C LEU A 10 25.67 23.37 8.88
N PRO A 11 27.00 23.22 8.74
CA PRO A 11 27.97 23.89 9.60
C PRO A 11 27.68 25.40 9.73
N PRO A 12 27.91 26.02 10.91
CA PRO A 12 27.56 27.42 11.14
C PRO A 12 28.15 28.39 10.11
N HIS A 13 29.32 28.06 9.57
CA HIS A 13 30.00 28.85 8.55
C HIS A 13 29.24 28.86 7.22
N ASP A 14 28.72 27.71 6.78
CA ASP A 14 27.97 27.60 5.53
C ASP A 14 26.64 28.37 5.61
N GLN A 15 25.97 28.33 6.77
CA GLN A 15 24.76 29.11 7.01
C GLN A 15 25.03 30.63 6.98
N ILE A 16 26.18 31.08 7.50
CA ILE A 16 26.59 32.49 7.45
C ILE A 16 26.85 32.91 6.00
N THR A 17 27.56 32.09 5.20
CA THR A 17 27.81 32.43 3.79
C THR A 17 26.55 32.40 2.94
N GLU A 18 25.60 31.52 3.23
CA GLU A 18 24.29 31.48 2.57
C GLU A 18 23.46 32.73 2.92
N LEU A 19 23.43 33.13 4.19
CA LEU A 19 22.76 34.36 4.62
C LEU A 19 23.42 35.61 4.01
N GLN A 20 24.75 35.66 3.92
CA GLN A 20 25.47 36.76 3.26
C GLN A 20 25.15 36.83 1.76
N ARG A 21 25.11 35.69 1.06
CA ARG A 21 24.67 35.63 -0.36
C ARG A 21 23.22 36.08 -0.53
N LYS A 22 22.34 35.70 0.39
CA LYS A 22 20.94 36.11 0.37
C LYS A 22 20.77 37.61 0.61
N ILE A 23 21.55 38.20 1.52
CA ILE A 23 21.58 39.64 1.76
C ILE A 23 22.09 40.38 0.50
N GLN A 24 23.18 39.93 -0.11
CA GLN A 24 23.70 40.54 -1.34
C GLN A 24 22.70 40.49 -2.50
N LEU A 25 21.95 39.38 -2.63
CA LEU A 25 20.92 39.26 -3.65
C LEU A 25 19.73 40.19 -3.37
N LEU A 26 19.29 40.30 -2.12
CA LEU A 26 18.25 41.24 -1.72
C LEU A 26 18.67 42.71 -1.90
N ASP A 27 19.93 43.04 -1.64
CA ASP A 27 20.46 44.38 -1.88
C ASP A 27 20.55 44.67 -3.39
N GLY A 28 20.90 43.68 -4.22
CA GLY A 28 20.85 43.79 -5.68
C GLY A 28 19.44 43.95 -6.25
N ASP A 29 18.46 43.22 -5.74
CA ASP A 29 17.05 43.38 -6.13
C ASP A 29 16.52 44.77 -5.72
N LYS A 30 16.92 45.22 -4.52
CA LYS A 30 16.56 46.54 -4.01
C LYS A 30 17.13 47.65 -4.89
N THR A 31 18.40 47.58 -5.30
CA THR A 31 19.02 48.59 -6.19
C THR A 31 18.37 48.57 -7.57
N ALA A 32 18.17 47.39 -8.18
CA ALA A 32 17.50 47.25 -9.47
C ALA A 32 16.06 47.82 -9.44
N PHE A 33 15.33 47.61 -8.34
CA PHE A 33 13.99 48.17 -8.15
C PHE A 33 14.02 49.71 -8.08
N TYR A 34 14.97 50.29 -7.32
CA TYR A 34 15.11 51.75 -7.23
C TYR A 34 15.50 52.38 -8.58
N GLU A 35 16.40 51.75 -9.34
CA GLU A 35 16.81 52.23 -10.66
C GLU A 35 15.68 52.16 -11.68
N SER A 36 14.93 51.05 -11.70
CA SER A 36 13.76 50.88 -12.55
C SER A 36 12.68 51.91 -12.24
N SER A 37 12.41 52.16 -10.95
CA SER A 37 11.47 53.17 -10.49
C SER A 37 11.90 54.59 -10.86
N GLN A 38 13.18 54.95 -10.69
CA GLN A 38 13.70 56.25 -11.12
C GLN A 38 13.65 56.45 -12.63
N SER A 39 13.96 55.41 -13.41
CA SER A 39 13.86 55.44 -14.87
C SER A 39 12.42 55.65 -15.34
N ALA A 40 11.46 54.96 -14.72
CA ALA A 40 10.03 55.15 -14.97
C ALA A 40 9.57 56.58 -14.61
N MET A 41 10.01 57.12 -13.47
CA MET A 41 9.70 58.49 -13.06
C MET A 41 10.27 59.54 -14.04
N LYS A 42 11.49 59.35 -14.55
CA LYS A 42 12.08 60.23 -15.58
C LYS A 42 11.28 60.20 -16.87
N LYS A 43 10.95 59.01 -17.40
CA LYS A 43 10.11 58.86 -18.61
C LYS A 43 8.74 59.50 -18.44
N ASN A 44 8.12 59.34 -17.27
CA ASN A 44 6.84 59.96 -16.98
C ASN A 44 6.93 61.50 -16.95
N ARG A 45 8.00 62.06 -16.37
CA ARG A 45 8.25 63.52 -16.39
C ARG A 45 8.40 64.04 -17.81
N GLU A 46 9.15 63.34 -18.66
CA GLU A 46 9.34 63.70 -20.08
C GLU A 46 8.01 63.65 -20.86
N SER A 47 7.22 62.60 -20.66
CA SER A 47 5.91 62.45 -21.30
C SER A 47 4.93 63.57 -20.89
N ILE A 48 4.91 63.94 -19.60
CA ILE A 48 4.09 65.07 -19.10
C ILE A 48 4.53 66.39 -19.75
N LEU A 49 5.83 66.61 -19.95
CA LEU A 49 6.32 67.82 -20.61
C LEU A 49 5.92 67.86 -22.09
N GLN A 50 6.01 66.74 -22.81
CA GLN A 50 5.55 66.64 -24.19
C GLN A 50 4.04 66.91 -24.30
N LEU A 51 3.22 66.26 -23.46
CA LEU A 51 1.76 66.47 -23.44
C LEU A 51 1.38 67.92 -23.14
N ARG A 52 2.14 68.62 -22.28
CA ARG A 52 1.94 70.05 -22.00
C ARG A 52 2.27 70.92 -23.20
N GLN A 53 3.32 70.61 -23.94
CA GLN A 53 3.66 71.32 -25.18
C GLN A 53 2.61 71.10 -26.26
N ASP A 54 2.13 69.87 -26.42
CA ASP A 54 1.08 69.53 -27.39
C ASP A 54 -0.25 70.19 -27.06
N ASN A 55 -0.64 70.24 -25.78
CA ASN A 55 -1.82 71.00 -25.36
C ASN A 55 -1.68 72.48 -25.73
N LYS A 56 -0.54 73.12 -25.44
CA LYS A 56 -0.28 74.52 -25.85
C LYS A 56 -0.35 74.71 -27.37
N ARG A 57 0.05 73.72 -28.16
CA ARG A 57 -0.03 73.76 -29.63
C ARG A 57 -1.48 73.64 -30.10
N LEU A 58 -2.26 72.75 -29.51
CA LEU A 58 -3.68 72.56 -29.83
C LEU A 58 -4.51 73.79 -29.47
N TYR A 59 -4.28 74.40 -28.30
CA TYR A 59 -4.95 75.65 -27.92
C TYR A 59 -4.69 76.78 -28.91
N ARG A 60 -3.47 76.92 -29.44
CA ARG A 60 -3.16 77.89 -30.50
C ARG A 60 -3.92 77.61 -31.79
N LYS A 61 -3.93 76.36 -32.26
CA LYS A 61 -4.70 75.96 -33.46
C LYS A 61 -6.20 76.24 -33.33
N VAL A 62 -6.79 76.01 -32.15
CA VAL A 62 -8.20 76.31 -31.89
C VAL A 62 -8.46 77.82 -31.89
N ALA A 63 -7.57 78.62 -31.33
CA ALA A 63 -7.69 80.08 -31.34
C ALA A 63 -7.62 80.65 -32.77
N GLU A 64 -6.68 80.16 -33.59
CA GLU A 64 -6.54 80.53 -35.01
C GLU A 64 -7.80 80.17 -35.82
N ALA A 65 -8.33 78.96 -35.66
CA ALA A 65 -9.55 78.52 -36.34
C ALA A 65 -10.78 79.37 -35.97
N LYS A 66 -10.91 79.77 -34.69
CA LYS A 66 -12.00 80.65 -34.24
C LYS A 66 -11.89 82.05 -34.84
N ALA A 67 -10.69 82.64 -34.89
CA ALA A 67 -10.49 83.98 -35.46
C ALA A 67 -10.88 84.05 -36.95
N VAL A 68 -10.54 83.02 -37.74
CA VAL A 68 -10.92 82.93 -39.16
C VAL A 68 -12.43 82.79 -39.34
N SER A 69 -13.09 82.00 -38.48
CA SER A 69 -14.55 81.81 -38.52
C SER A 69 -15.32 83.09 -38.18
N TYR A 70 -14.90 83.82 -37.15
CA TYR A 70 -15.52 85.10 -36.77
C TYR A 70 -15.37 86.17 -37.88
N SER A 71 -14.22 86.25 -38.54
CA SER A 71 -14.01 87.17 -39.67
C SER A 71 -14.93 86.86 -40.87
N SER A 72 -15.17 85.58 -41.15
CA SER A 72 -16.07 85.14 -42.23
C SER A 72 -17.54 85.42 -41.91
N TRP A 73 -17.97 85.14 -40.68
CA TRP A 73 -19.33 85.42 -40.19
C TRP A 73 -19.64 86.92 -40.14
N MET A 74 -18.69 87.76 -39.72
CA MET A 74 -18.86 89.22 -39.72
C MET A 74 -19.07 89.77 -41.14
N ARG A 75 -18.36 89.24 -42.14
CA ARG A 75 -18.55 89.63 -43.55
C ARG A 75 -19.94 89.21 -44.05
N PHE A 76 -20.41 88.02 -43.70
CA PHE A 76 -21.74 87.52 -44.09
C PHE A 76 -22.88 88.35 -43.51
N LEU A 77 -22.78 88.74 -42.24
CA LEU A 77 -23.78 89.58 -41.57
C LEU A 77 -23.83 91.01 -42.14
N SER A 78 -22.69 91.57 -42.57
CA SER A 78 -22.64 92.86 -43.26
C SER A 78 -23.34 92.82 -44.62
N TYR A 79 -23.16 91.74 -45.39
CA TYR A 79 -23.87 91.57 -46.67
C TYR A 79 -25.39 91.37 -46.49
N LEU A 80 -25.82 90.64 -45.45
CA LEU A 80 -27.23 90.40 -45.18
C LEU A 80 -27.95 91.68 -44.69
N PHE A 81 -27.26 92.52 -43.92
CA PHE A 81 -27.81 93.79 -43.43
C PHE A 81 -28.05 94.81 -44.56
N ILE A 82 -27.16 94.86 -45.56
CA ILE A 82 -27.35 95.69 -46.76
C ILE A 82 -28.49 95.14 -47.65
N PHE A 83 -28.63 93.82 -47.74
CA PHE A 83 -29.67 93.18 -48.54
C PHE A 83 -31.08 93.35 -47.95
N LEU A 84 -31.23 93.34 -46.62
CA LEU A 84 -32.52 93.50 -45.95
C LEU A 84 -33.01 94.96 -45.89
N ALA A 85 -32.11 95.95 -45.98
CA ALA A 85 -32.48 97.37 -46.06
C ALA A 85 -33.06 97.79 -47.43
N GLN A 86 -32.97 96.92 -48.44
CA GLN A 86 -33.35 97.21 -49.83
C GLN A 86 -34.65 96.51 -50.27
N LEU A 87 -35.33 95.81 -49.36
CA LEU A 87 -36.52 95.02 -49.63
C LEU A 87 -37.72 95.47 -48.78
N ASP A 88 -37.95 96.78 -48.72
CA ASP A 88 -39.19 97.35 -48.22
C ASP A 88 -39.82 98.24 -49.30
N LEU A 89 -41.13 98.06 -49.49
CA LEU A 89 -42.04 98.83 -50.35
C LEU A 89 -42.28 98.33 -51.80
N SER A 90 -43.13 97.31 -51.94
CA SER A 90 -44.32 97.36 -52.81
C SER A 90 -45.12 96.06 -52.72
N LEU A 91 -46.29 96.12 -52.06
CA LEU A 91 -47.25 95.02 -52.03
C LEU A 91 -48.49 95.44 -52.79
N THR A 92 -48.69 94.85 -53.97
CA THR A 92 -49.96 94.92 -54.69
C THR A 92 -50.93 93.90 -54.08
N GLN A 93 -52.20 94.30 -53.92
CA GLN A 93 -53.28 93.56 -53.26
C GLN A 93 -53.59 92.16 -53.86
N LYS A 94 -53.06 91.84 -55.05
CA LYS A 94 -53.19 90.51 -55.67
C LYS A 94 -52.15 89.50 -55.15
N ASP A 95 -51.00 89.96 -54.69
CA ASP A 95 -49.96 89.07 -54.16
C ASP A 95 -50.33 88.54 -52.77
N SER A 96 -51.04 89.33 -51.95
CA SER A 96 -51.49 88.92 -50.61
C SER A 96 -52.45 87.73 -50.64
N LEU A 97 -53.47 87.74 -51.50
CA LEU A 97 -54.43 86.64 -51.61
C LEU A 97 -53.78 85.34 -52.10
N SER A 98 -52.82 85.43 -53.02
CA SER A 98 -52.07 84.26 -53.51
C SER A 98 -51.14 83.68 -52.42
N VAL A 99 -50.56 84.55 -51.58
CA VAL A 99 -49.73 84.16 -50.43
C VAL A 99 -50.60 83.56 -49.34
N ASP A 100 -51.76 84.15 -49.05
CA ASP A 100 -52.72 83.64 -48.06
C ASP A 100 -53.22 82.24 -48.44
N GLN A 101 -53.52 81.99 -49.71
CA GLN A 101 -53.89 80.65 -50.18
C GLN A 101 -52.75 79.64 -50.02
N LYS A 102 -51.50 80.05 -50.28
CA LYS A 102 -50.30 79.23 -50.05
C LYS A 102 -50.08 78.98 -48.56
N VAL A 103 -50.27 79.97 -47.70
CA VAL A 103 -50.18 79.83 -46.23
C VAL A 103 -51.23 78.86 -45.73
N LEU A 104 -52.49 78.99 -46.15
CA LEU A 104 -53.56 78.07 -45.79
C LEU A 104 -53.26 76.64 -46.24
N SER A 105 -52.74 76.44 -47.45
CA SER A 105 -52.35 75.11 -47.94
C SER A 105 -51.22 74.48 -47.11
N LYS A 106 -50.21 75.28 -46.72
CA LYS A 106 -49.09 74.83 -45.87
C LYS A 106 -49.56 74.56 -44.45
N THR A 107 -50.47 75.36 -43.91
CA THR A 107 -51.08 75.16 -42.59
C THR A 107 -51.89 73.87 -42.55
N LYS A 108 -52.68 73.58 -43.59
CA LYS A 108 -53.40 72.29 -43.72
C LYS A 108 -52.44 71.11 -43.77
N ARG A 109 -51.35 71.20 -44.55
CA ARG A 109 -50.30 70.17 -44.59
C ARG A 109 -49.59 69.99 -43.24
N LEU A 110 -49.30 71.08 -42.54
CA LEU A 110 -48.68 71.05 -41.22
C LEU A 110 -49.61 70.40 -40.19
N ASN A 111 -50.90 70.74 -40.22
CA ASN A 111 -51.89 70.14 -39.32
C ASN A 111 -52.08 68.65 -39.60
N ALA A 112 -52.07 68.24 -40.87
CA ALA A 112 -52.08 66.82 -41.25
C ALA A 112 -50.85 66.08 -40.70
N SER A 113 -49.64 66.66 -40.86
CA SER A 113 -48.42 66.08 -40.30
C SER A 113 -48.45 66.03 -38.77
N LYS A 114 -48.87 67.10 -38.10
CA LYS A 114 -49.04 67.14 -36.63
C LYS A 114 -50.01 66.05 -36.14
N HIS A 115 -51.11 65.84 -36.85
CA HIS A 115 -52.04 64.76 -36.53
C HIS A 115 -51.33 63.40 -36.64
N THR A 116 -50.66 63.11 -37.76
CA THR A 116 -49.92 61.84 -37.92
C THR A 116 -48.88 61.61 -36.82
N THR A 117 -48.10 62.63 -36.45
CA THR A 117 -47.12 62.54 -35.37
C THR A 117 -47.78 62.25 -34.02
N ARG A 118 -48.91 62.90 -33.71
CA ARG A 118 -49.68 62.61 -32.49
C ARG A 118 -50.21 61.18 -32.47
N THR A 119 -50.69 60.67 -33.59
CA THR A 119 -51.16 59.28 -33.69
C THR A 119 -50.03 58.29 -33.42
N TYR A 120 -48.84 58.53 -33.99
CA TYR A 120 -47.66 57.71 -33.72
C TYR A 120 -47.22 57.81 -32.26
N GLN A 121 -47.24 59.00 -31.65
CA GLN A 121 -46.92 59.18 -30.23
C GLN A 121 -47.88 58.41 -29.33
N GLN A 122 -49.19 58.53 -29.57
CA GLN A 122 -50.19 57.77 -28.81
C GLN A 122 -49.98 56.26 -28.94
N ARG A 123 -49.66 55.78 -30.15
CA ARG A 123 -49.38 54.36 -30.37
C ARG A 123 -48.12 53.90 -29.63
N LEU A 124 -47.09 54.75 -29.59
CA LEU A 124 -45.84 54.48 -28.89
C LEU A 124 -46.04 54.44 -27.37
N ASP A 125 -46.89 55.32 -26.83
CA ASP A 125 -47.24 55.31 -25.41
C ASP A 125 -48.11 54.11 -25.04
N GLU A 126 -49.01 53.68 -25.92
CA GLU A 126 -49.79 52.46 -25.75
C GLU A 126 -48.90 51.22 -25.73
N LEU A 127 -47.97 51.11 -26.68
CA LEU A 127 -46.94 50.05 -26.73
C LEU A 127 -46.05 50.05 -25.47
N LYS A 128 -45.67 51.22 -24.95
CA LYS A 128 -44.93 51.32 -23.69
C LYS A 128 -45.73 50.79 -22.50
N ARG A 129 -47.02 51.12 -22.42
CA ARG A 129 -47.90 50.60 -21.35
C ARG A 129 -48.12 49.09 -21.47
N GLU A 130 -48.23 48.56 -22.68
CA GLU A 130 -48.29 47.12 -22.92
C GLU A 130 -46.97 46.43 -22.52
N TYR A 131 -45.83 47.02 -22.88
CA TYR A 131 -44.52 46.51 -22.47
C TYR A 131 -44.35 46.48 -20.96
N GLU A 132 -44.69 47.55 -20.23
CA GLU A 132 -44.61 47.56 -18.76
C GLU A 132 -45.62 46.59 -18.11
N ARG A 133 -46.77 46.32 -18.74
CA ARG A 133 -47.69 45.26 -18.29
C ARG A 133 -47.14 43.85 -18.49
N ILE A 134 -46.42 43.63 -19.58
CA ILE A 134 -45.85 42.33 -19.93
C ILE A 134 -44.53 42.09 -19.19
N LYS A 135 -43.82 43.17 -18.80
CA LYS A 135 -42.59 43.11 -18.03
C LYS A 135 -42.87 42.48 -16.67
N PRO A 136 -42.33 41.28 -16.38
CA PRO A 136 -42.56 40.63 -15.11
C PRO A 136 -41.70 41.31 -14.04
N GLU A 137 -42.25 42.29 -13.32
CA GLU A 137 -41.58 42.90 -12.16
C GLU A 137 -41.30 41.89 -11.02
N GLY A 138 -41.88 40.68 -11.08
CA GLY A 138 -41.64 39.59 -10.14
C GLY A 138 -40.63 38.51 -10.57
N GLY A 139 -40.02 38.62 -11.75
CA GLY A 139 -39.11 37.57 -12.26
C GLY A 139 -37.78 37.46 -11.51
N SER A 140 -37.28 38.57 -10.98
CA SER A 140 -35.97 38.64 -10.30
C SER A 140 -35.97 37.93 -8.93
N GLY A 141 -37.01 38.15 -8.12
CA GLY A 141 -37.11 37.53 -6.78
C GLY A 141 -37.26 36.01 -6.83
N ASN A 142 -38.06 35.50 -7.78
CA ASN A 142 -38.20 34.06 -8.00
C ASN A 142 -36.91 33.43 -8.53
N LEU A 143 -36.16 34.14 -9.38
CA LEU A 143 -34.88 33.67 -9.89
C LEU A 143 -33.84 33.55 -8.76
N HIS A 144 -33.70 34.58 -7.91
CA HIS A 144 -32.82 34.51 -6.74
C HIS A 144 -33.24 33.43 -5.73
N ALA A 145 -34.54 33.25 -5.50
CA ALA A 145 -35.03 32.18 -4.63
C ALA A 145 -34.72 30.78 -5.19
N LEU A 146 -34.81 30.60 -6.51
CA LEU A 146 -34.45 29.36 -7.20
C LEU A 146 -32.93 29.13 -7.20
N GLU A 147 -32.13 30.18 -7.38
CA GLU A 147 -30.67 30.14 -7.27
C GLU A 147 -30.23 29.72 -5.86
N ASN A 148 -30.76 30.35 -4.81
CA ASN A 148 -30.46 30.00 -3.42
C ASN A 148 -30.87 28.56 -3.08
N ARG A 149 -32.01 28.10 -3.62
CA ARG A 149 -32.44 26.69 -3.45
C ARG A 149 -31.50 25.74 -4.16
N LEU A 150 -31.06 26.08 -5.37
CA LEU A 150 -30.11 25.28 -6.14
C LEU A 150 -28.77 25.18 -5.41
N GLU A 151 -28.22 26.30 -4.95
CA GLU A 151 -26.96 26.33 -4.18
C GLU A 151 -27.08 25.50 -2.90
N LYS A 152 -28.19 25.63 -2.16
CA LYS A 152 -28.46 24.80 -0.97
C LYS A 152 -28.51 23.31 -1.31
N THR A 153 -29.11 22.92 -2.43
CA THR A 153 -29.12 21.51 -2.86
C THR A 153 -27.74 21.03 -3.29
N GLN A 154 -26.95 21.88 -3.95
CA GLN A 154 -25.57 21.55 -4.34
C GLN A 154 -24.67 21.39 -3.12
N PHE A 155 -24.79 22.26 -2.11
CA PHE A 155 -24.07 22.13 -0.86
C PHE A 155 -24.41 20.81 -0.15
N LYS A 156 -25.71 20.48 -0.05
CA LYS A 156 -26.16 19.20 0.52
C LYS A 156 -25.68 17.99 -0.28
N SER A 157 -25.63 18.07 -1.60
CA SER A 157 -25.10 16.98 -2.45
C SER A 157 -23.62 16.76 -2.17
N LYS A 158 -22.82 17.83 -2.14
CA LYS A 158 -21.39 17.76 -1.82
C LYS A 158 -21.15 17.23 -0.41
N GLU A 159 -21.97 17.63 0.56
CA GLU A 159 -21.89 17.12 1.93
C GLU A 159 -22.22 15.62 1.98
N ALA A 160 -23.28 15.18 1.29
CA ALA A 160 -23.63 13.76 1.19
C ALA A 160 -22.55 12.93 0.47
N GLU A 161 -21.93 13.48 -0.59
CA GLU A 161 -20.80 12.87 -1.29
C GLU A 161 -19.58 12.74 -0.36
N ASN A 162 -19.27 13.78 0.41
CA ASN A 162 -18.18 13.75 1.39
C ASN A 162 -18.43 12.70 2.48
N ILE A 163 -19.66 12.66 3.04
CA ILE A 163 -20.06 11.66 4.04
C ILE A 163 -19.97 10.25 3.45
N THR A 164 -20.45 10.05 2.23
CA THR A 164 -20.39 8.75 1.54
C THR A 164 -18.95 8.32 1.30
N SER A 165 -18.08 9.23 0.84
CA SER A 165 -16.66 8.95 0.65
C SER A 165 -15.97 8.59 1.97
N TYR A 166 -16.32 9.27 3.06
CA TYR A 166 -15.81 8.94 4.40
C TYR A 166 -16.23 7.53 4.84
N TYR A 167 -17.51 7.19 4.74
CA TYR A 167 -17.98 5.84 5.09
C TYR A 167 -17.41 4.75 4.17
N GLN A 168 -17.16 5.05 2.90
CA GLN A 168 -16.48 4.12 2.00
C GLN A 168 -15.04 3.86 2.45
N LYS A 169 -14.29 4.89 2.86
CA LYS A 169 -12.93 4.73 3.41
C LYS A 169 -12.93 3.93 4.72
N LEU A 170 -13.84 4.27 5.62
CA LEU A 170 -13.98 3.52 6.87
C LEU A 170 -14.34 2.05 6.60
N LYS A 171 -15.21 1.79 5.62
CA LYS A 171 -15.54 0.42 5.21
C LYS A 171 -14.32 -0.31 4.66
N THR A 172 -13.51 0.32 3.81
CA THR A 172 -12.29 -0.32 3.28
C THR A 172 -11.30 -0.60 4.39
N GLU A 173 -11.09 0.33 5.32
CA GLU A 173 -10.19 0.12 6.48
C GLU A 173 -10.66 -1.05 7.35
N LEU A 174 -11.97 -1.11 7.67
CA LEU A 174 -12.53 -2.23 8.43
C LEU A 174 -12.46 -3.57 7.67
N GLN A 175 -12.59 -3.53 6.34
CA GLN A 175 -12.42 -4.73 5.51
C GLN A 175 -10.95 -5.19 5.53
N ASP A 176 -10.01 -4.27 5.38
CA ASP A 176 -8.58 -4.56 5.44
C ASP A 176 -8.19 -5.13 6.81
N GLU A 177 -8.66 -4.53 7.91
CA GLU A 177 -8.47 -5.06 9.27
C GLU A 177 -9.07 -6.47 9.40
N SER A 178 -10.28 -6.69 8.87
CA SER A 178 -10.93 -8.01 8.92
C SER A 178 -10.13 -9.12 8.25
N LEU A 179 -9.39 -8.79 7.18
CA LEU A 179 -8.52 -9.74 6.48
C LEU A 179 -7.29 -10.11 7.32
N THR A 180 -6.83 -9.22 8.22
CA THR A 180 -5.67 -9.50 9.10
C THR A 180 -5.99 -10.42 10.27
N PHE A 181 -7.24 -10.43 10.75
CA PHE A 181 -7.61 -11.21 11.93
C PHE A 181 -7.42 -12.71 11.72
N GLN A 182 -7.69 -13.23 10.53
CA GLN A 182 -7.49 -14.67 10.26
C GLN A 182 -6.01 -15.05 10.43
N GLY A 183 -5.08 -14.28 9.86
CA GLY A 183 -3.65 -14.56 10.00
C GLY A 183 -3.16 -14.46 11.45
N GLN A 184 -3.70 -13.51 12.22
CA GLN A 184 -3.42 -13.41 13.65
C GLN A 184 -3.94 -14.62 14.43
N LEU A 185 -5.17 -15.08 14.14
CA LEU A 185 -5.74 -16.28 14.74
C LEU A 185 -4.92 -17.53 14.40
N ASP A 186 -4.57 -17.72 13.12
CA ASP A 186 -3.76 -18.85 12.67
C ASP A 186 -2.39 -18.87 13.37
N SER A 187 -1.78 -17.69 13.56
CA SER A 187 -0.50 -17.57 14.27
C SER A 187 -0.60 -17.94 15.75
N LEU A 188 -1.67 -17.49 16.43
CA LEU A 188 -1.93 -17.83 17.83
C LEU A 188 -2.28 -19.31 17.99
N GLU A 189 -3.06 -19.89 17.07
CA GLU A 189 -3.36 -21.32 17.06
C GLU A 189 -2.08 -22.15 16.88
N ALA A 190 -1.20 -21.75 15.96
CA ALA A 190 0.09 -22.40 15.78
C ALA A 190 0.96 -22.33 17.04
N GLU A 191 0.98 -21.20 17.73
CA GLU A 191 1.72 -21.02 19.00
C GLU A 191 1.14 -21.91 20.11
N ILE A 192 -0.18 -21.95 20.26
CA ILE A 192 -0.87 -22.85 21.21
C ILE A 192 -0.53 -24.31 20.93
N LEU A 193 -0.49 -24.73 19.66
CA LEU A 193 -0.12 -26.10 19.28
C LEU A 193 1.34 -26.41 19.61
N LYS A 194 2.26 -25.44 19.44
CA LYS A 194 3.66 -25.59 19.87
C LYS A 194 3.76 -25.79 21.38
N TYR A 195 3.15 -24.91 22.18
CA TYR A 195 3.18 -25.03 23.63
C TYR A 195 2.51 -26.32 24.13
N ARG A 196 1.44 -26.79 23.48
CA ARG A 196 0.85 -28.10 23.81
C ARG A 196 1.80 -29.26 23.57
N LYS A 197 2.56 -29.24 22.47
CA LYS A 197 3.57 -30.27 22.16
C LYS A 197 4.73 -30.22 23.17
N GLU A 198 5.22 -29.02 23.48
CA GLU A 198 6.28 -28.82 24.48
C GLU A 198 5.84 -29.30 25.87
N LEU A 199 4.62 -28.93 26.29
CA LEU A 199 4.06 -29.39 27.56
C LEU A 199 3.93 -30.91 27.61
N HIS A 200 3.49 -31.54 26.53
CA HIS A 200 3.44 -32.99 26.44
C HIS A 200 4.84 -33.62 26.54
N SER A 201 5.83 -33.08 25.84
CA SER A 201 7.23 -33.55 25.94
C SER A 201 7.79 -33.41 27.36
N LEU A 202 7.48 -32.32 28.05
CA LEU A 202 7.90 -32.10 29.43
C LEU A 202 7.18 -33.04 30.42
N GLN A 203 5.93 -33.39 30.15
CA GLN A 203 5.20 -34.39 30.93
C GLN A 203 5.84 -35.76 30.79
N VAL A 204 6.15 -36.20 29.56
CA VAL A 204 6.86 -37.48 29.34
C VAL A 204 8.20 -37.49 30.08
N MET A 205 9.00 -36.42 29.95
CA MET A 205 10.28 -36.32 30.67
C MET A 205 10.11 -36.34 32.20
N ARG A 206 9.05 -35.72 32.72
CA ARG A 206 8.72 -35.78 34.15
C ARG A 206 8.39 -37.20 34.57
N ASP A 207 7.54 -37.88 33.82
CA ASP A 207 7.10 -39.24 34.12
C ASP A 207 8.31 -40.19 34.09
N ASP A 208 9.21 -40.06 33.11
CA ASP A 208 10.47 -40.81 33.03
C ASP A 208 11.38 -40.53 34.25
N ALA A 209 11.51 -39.26 34.64
CA ALA A 209 12.28 -38.88 35.82
C ALA A 209 11.68 -39.44 37.12
N GLN A 210 10.35 -39.46 37.24
CA GLN A 210 9.64 -40.06 38.38
C GLN A 210 9.84 -41.58 38.43
N LEU A 211 9.73 -42.27 37.29
CA LEU A 211 10.01 -43.70 37.20
C LEU A 211 11.47 -44.02 37.58
N SER A 212 12.42 -43.19 37.14
CA SER A 212 13.82 -43.33 37.53
C SER A 212 14.04 -43.09 39.03
N GLU A 213 13.35 -42.13 39.63
CA GLU A 213 13.42 -41.86 41.07
C GLU A 213 12.84 -43.04 41.88
N GLU A 214 11.68 -43.56 41.47
CA GLU A 214 11.05 -44.73 42.09
C GLU A 214 11.93 -45.97 41.99
N ALA A 215 12.53 -46.22 40.82
CA ALA A 215 13.48 -47.31 40.62
C ALA A 215 14.72 -47.18 41.53
N ALA A 216 15.28 -45.97 41.64
CA ALA A 216 16.42 -45.70 42.52
C ALA A 216 16.05 -45.89 44.00
N LYS A 217 14.88 -45.42 44.44
CA LYS A 217 14.38 -45.65 45.80
C LYS A 217 14.18 -47.13 46.10
N ALA A 218 13.61 -47.88 45.17
CA ALA A 218 13.41 -49.32 45.31
C ALA A 218 14.75 -50.08 45.40
N ALA A 219 15.71 -49.74 44.54
CA ALA A 219 17.06 -50.32 44.59
C ALA A 219 17.77 -49.99 45.93
N PHE A 220 17.63 -48.75 46.41
CA PHE A 220 18.19 -48.35 47.70
C PHE A 220 17.56 -49.12 48.87
N GLN A 221 16.23 -49.27 48.88
CA GLN A 221 15.54 -50.07 49.90
C GLN A 221 15.98 -51.53 49.90
N GLN A 222 16.10 -52.14 48.71
CA GLN A 222 16.60 -53.52 48.59
C GLN A 222 18.03 -53.65 49.14
N GLN A 223 18.90 -52.69 48.83
CA GLN A 223 20.28 -52.71 49.33
C GLN A 223 20.35 -52.52 50.85
N ASP A 224 19.55 -51.62 51.43
CA ASP A 224 19.49 -51.41 52.88
C ASP A 224 18.95 -52.64 53.62
N GLU A 225 17.92 -53.30 53.07
CA GLU A 225 17.43 -54.58 53.59
C GLU A 225 18.50 -55.68 53.56
N LEU A 226 19.24 -55.80 52.46
CA LEU A 226 20.35 -56.76 52.34
C LEU A 226 21.43 -56.48 53.39
N LEU A 227 21.86 -55.22 53.53
CA LEU A 227 22.84 -54.82 54.54
C LEU A 227 22.34 -55.10 55.97
N SER A 228 21.06 -54.87 56.24
CA SER A 228 20.43 -55.18 57.52
C SER A 228 20.41 -56.69 57.81
N ARG A 229 20.12 -57.52 56.80
CA ARG A 229 20.19 -58.99 56.90
C ARG A 229 21.62 -59.45 57.17
N GLU A 230 22.60 -58.97 56.40
CA GLU A 230 24.01 -59.29 56.61
C GLU A 230 24.50 -58.88 58.00
N ARG A 231 24.12 -57.68 58.49
CA ARG A 231 24.45 -57.22 59.84
C ARG A 231 23.89 -58.16 60.90
N LYS A 232 22.62 -58.56 60.79
CA LYS A 232 21.99 -59.53 61.70
C LYS A 232 22.70 -60.87 61.68
N GLU A 233 23.10 -61.36 60.52
CA GLU A 233 23.86 -62.62 60.39
C GLU A 233 25.24 -62.53 61.01
N ARG A 234 25.98 -61.43 60.77
CA ARG A 234 27.27 -61.16 61.42
C ARG A 234 27.13 -61.10 62.94
N GLU A 235 26.08 -60.47 63.45
CA GLU A 235 25.82 -60.39 64.89
C GLU A 235 25.46 -61.76 65.50
N ARG A 236 24.69 -62.59 64.78
CA ARG A 236 24.46 -64.00 65.18
C ARG A 236 25.76 -64.79 65.20
N ALA A 237 26.63 -64.64 64.20
CA ALA A 237 27.93 -65.30 64.18
C ALA A 237 28.83 -64.84 65.34
N ILE A 238 28.90 -63.53 65.61
CA ILE A 238 29.67 -62.98 66.74
C ILE A 238 29.14 -63.51 68.07
N THR A 239 27.82 -63.55 68.26
CA THR A 239 27.22 -64.09 69.48
C THR A 239 27.46 -65.59 69.65
N SER A 240 27.40 -66.39 68.57
CA SER A 240 27.79 -67.81 68.63
C SER A 240 29.27 -68.01 68.98
N TYR A 241 30.17 -67.21 68.38
CA TYR A 241 31.60 -67.27 68.72
C TYR A 241 31.88 -66.83 70.15
N ARG A 242 31.22 -65.78 70.64
CA ARG A 242 31.31 -65.37 72.06
C ARG A 242 30.86 -66.49 72.99
N LYS A 243 29.78 -67.20 72.66
CA LYS A 243 29.30 -68.34 73.45
C LYS A 243 30.31 -69.47 73.52
N ILE A 244 30.90 -69.88 72.38
CA ILE A 244 31.96 -70.90 72.33
C ILE A 244 33.17 -70.48 73.17
N VAL A 245 33.58 -69.21 73.09
CA VAL A 245 34.69 -68.68 73.89
C VAL A 245 34.37 -68.72 75.39
N GLU A 246 33.16 -68.35 75.81
CA GLU A 246 32.74 -68.43 77.22
C GLU A 246 32.62 -69.88 77.72
N GLU A 247 32.10 -70.80 76.89
CA GLU A 247 32.08 -72.24 77.18
C GLU A 247 33.49 -72.80 77.37
N HIS A 248 34.43 -72.47 76.47
CA HIS A 248 35.83 -72.89 76.58
C HIS A 248 36.52 -72.29 77.82
N LYS A 249 36.25 -71.02 78.17
CA LYS A 249 36.76 -70.42 79.42
C LYS A 249 36.20 -71.16 80.64
N ALA A 250 34.91 -71.51 80.64
CA ALA A 250 34.29 -72.24 81.73
C ALA A 250 34.84 -73.68 81.85
N GLU A 251 35.19 -74.31 80.73
CA GLU A 251 35.85 -75.62 80.70
C GLU A 251 37.30 -75.54 81.16
N THR A 252 38.13 -74.62 80.63
CA THR A 252 39.51 -74.41 81.11
C THR A 252 39.54 -74.07 82.60
N GLY A 253 38.58 -73.29 83.12
CA GLY A 253 38.44 -73.04 84.55
C GLY A 253 38.03 -74.28 85.38
N LYS A 254 37.43 -75.30 84.75
CA LYS A 254 37.16 -76.62 85.37
C LYS A 254 38.38 -77.55 85.25
N THR A 255 39.10 -77.56 84.13
CA THR A 255 40.32 -78.35 83.93
C THR A 255 41.50 -77.82 84.76
N GLU A 256 41.63 -76.51 84.96
CA GLU A 256 42.62 -75.94 85.91
C GLU A 256 42.34 -76.37 87.36
N ARG A 257 41.09 -76.71 87.71
CA ARG A 257 40.75 -77.32 89.01
C ARG A 257 40.94 -78.84 89.05
N SER A 258 41.06 -79.52 87.90
CA SER A 258 41.14 -80.98 87.80
C SER A 258 42.51 -81.53 87.35
N VAL A 259 43.42 -80.71 86.80
CA VAL A 259 44.74 -81.15 86.31
C VAL A 259 45.81 -80.86 87.38
N LYS A 260 45.70 -81.60 88.50
CA LYS A 260 46.86 -82.13 89.24
C LYS A 260 46.88 -83.64 89.00
N ARG A 261 47.50 -84.07 87.89
CA ARG A 261 48.23 -85.36 87.69
C ARG A 261 48.30 -85.73 86.20
N THR A 262 49.48 -85.48 85.63
CA THR A 262 50.44 -86.39 84.96
C THR A 262 49.97 -87.54 84.02
N PRO A 263 50.87 -88.15 83.20
CA PRO A 263 50.88 -88.11 81.73
C PRO A 263 50.74 -89.52 81.11
N LEU A 264 50.90 -89.67 79.78
CA LEU A 264 51.69 -90.70 79.06
C LEU A 264 51.24 -90.87 77.59
N GLN A 265 52.20 -90.69 76.68
CA GLN A 265 52.33 -91.43 75.39
C GLN A 265 52.89 -92.85 75.68
N PRO A 266 53.16 -93.77 74.71
CA PRO A 266 52.96 -93.83 73.24
C PRO A 266 52.32 -95.18 72.78
N ASP A 267 52.15 -95.43 71.46
CA ASP A 267 52.67 -96.69 70.87
C ASP A 267 52.71 -96.73 69.33
N GLU A 268 53.67 -97.51 68.83
CA GLU A 268 54.17 -97.70 67.47
C GLU A 268 53.57 -98.90 66.71
N LEU A 269 53.50 -98.75 65.38
CA LEU A 269 53.84 -99.69 64.27
C LEU A 269 53.31 -101.14 64.17
N SER A 270 53.32 -101.61 62.90
CA SER A 270 53.35 -103.00 62.38
C SER A 270 52.01 -103.53 61.81
N SER A 271 51.87 -104.30 60.74
CA SER A 271 52.66 -104.72 59.56
C SER A 271 51.71 -105.54 58.66
N GLU A 272 51.84 -105.39 57.34
CA GLU A 272 52.01 -106.44 56.32
C GLU A 272 51.30 -107.82 56.44
N ALA A 273 50.59 -108.21 55.35
CA ALA A 273 50.24 -109.56 54.84
C ALA A 273 48.81 -109.52 54.25
N GLN A 274 48.40 -110.11 53.13
CA GLN A 274 48.96 -111.17 52.27
C GLN A 274 48.15 -111.22 50.97
N HIS A 275 48.79 -111.68 49.90
CA HIS A 275 48.23 -111.96 48.57
C HIS A 275 47.13 -113.03 48.58
N SER A 276 46.10 -112.85 47.74
CA SER A 276 45.28 -113.95 47.22
C SER A 276 45.03 -113.78 45.73
N THR A 277 45.80 -114.51 44.94
CA THR A 277 45.72 -114.69 43.50
C THR A 277 44.42 -115.38 43.09
N THR A 278 43.56 -114.72 42.33
CA THR A 278 42.46 -115.38 41.60
C THR A 278 42.61 -115.11 40.11
N ARG A 279 42.65 -116.20 39.35
CA ARG A 279 43.03 -116.36 37.95
C ARG A 279 41.89 -115.90 37.03
N ILE A 280 42.14 -114.91 36.17
CA ILE A 280 41.21 -114.39 35.13
C ILE A 280 41.98 -114.37 33.77
N PRO A 281 41.34 -114.54 32.59
CA PRO A 281 42.03 -114.76 31.32
C PRO A 281 42.82 -113.55 30.82
N ALA A 282 44.02 -113.78 30.30
CA ALA A 282 45.05 -112.79 29.96
C ALA A 282 44.72 -111.75 28.86
N GLU A 283 43.52 -111.80 28.25
CA GLU A 283 43.06 -110.78 27.28
C GLU A 283 42.18 -109.71 27.96
N GLU A 284 41.43 -110.06 29.00
CA GLU A 284 40.61 -109.12 29.75
C GLU A 284 41.48 -108.26 30.68
N GLU A 285 42.51 -108.83 31.30
CA GLU A 285 43.41 -108.11 32.23
C GLU A 285 44.18 -106.96 31.57
N LYS A 286 44.55 -107.09 30.29
CA LYS A 286 45.17 -105.99 29.51
C LYS A 286 44.17 -104.90 29.15
N ALA A 287 42.92 -105.26 28.88
CA ALA A 287 41.87 -104.29 28.61
C ALA A 287 41.46 -103.54 29.90
N PHE A 288 41.39 -104.26 31.03
CA PHE A 288 41.16 -103.67 32.35
C PHE A 288 42.32 -102.76 32.76
N SER A 289 43.58 -103.18 32.58
CA SER A 289 44.74 -102.32 32.89
C SER A 289 44.80 -101.08 32.00
N ALA A 290 44.46 -101.20 30.71
CA ALA A 290 44.42 -100.07 29.78
C ALA A 290 43.29 -99.08 30.12
N LEU A 291 42.13 -99.58 30.54
CA LEU A 291 41.01 -98.75 31.00
C LEU A 291 41.34 -98.07 32.33
N GLU A 292 42.01 -98.76 33.25
CA GLU A 292 42.42 -98.24 34.55
C GLU A 292 43.53 -97.17 34.40
N GLU A 293 44.49 -97.38 33.50
CA GLU A 293 45.52 -96.39 33.16
C GLU A 293 44.93 -95.15 32.47
N ALA A 294 43.95 -95.32 31.58
CA ALA A 294 43.20 -94.21 31.00
C ALA A 294 42.39 -93.45 32.05
N PHE A 295 41.86 -94.16 33.06
CA PHE A 295 41.08 -93.58 34.13
C PHE A 295 41.93 -92.77 35.11
N GLU A 296 43.09 -93.28 35.53
CA GLU A 296 44.04 -92.53 36.35
C GLU A 296 44.57 -91.30 35.61
N ARG A 297 44.83 -91.40 34.30
CA ARG A 297 45.16 -90.21 33.49
C ARG A 297 44.05 -89.15 33.49
N ILE A 298 42.78 -89.56 33.42
CA ILE A 298 41.64 -88.62 33.52
C ILE A 298 41.59 -88.04 34.94
N LYS A 299 41.79 -88.84 35.98
CA LYS A 299 41.76 -88.40 37.38
C LYS A 299 42.86 -87.39 37.69
N GLU A 300 44.09 -87.65 37.23
CA GLU A 300 45.24 -86.76 37.35
C GLU A 300 45.04 -85.45 36.57
N THR A 301 44.58 -85.51 35.32
CA THR A 301 44.38 -84.32 34.48
C THR A 301 43.20 -83.46 34.93
N THR A 302 42.14 -84.09 35.47
CA THR A 302 40.97 -83.38 36.00
C THR A 302 41.19 -82.94 37.45
N GLY A 303 42.22 -83.44 38.14
CA GLY A 303 42.52 -83.14 39.54
C GLY A 303 41.35 -83.47 40.48
N ALA A 304 40.66 -84.58 40.23
CA ALA A 304 39.45 -85.00 40.94
C ALA A 304 39.75 -86.25 41.77
N THR A 305 39.17 -86.32 42.96
CA THR A 305 39.50 -87.38 43.93
C THR A 305 38.64 -88.64 43.75
N ASP A 306 37.42 -88.47 43.21
CA ASP A 306 36.41 -89.50 43.04
C ASP A 306 35.75 -89.45 41.65
N VAL A 307 35.24 -90.60 41.18
CA VAL A 307 34.56 -90.76 39.89
C VAL A 307 33.36 -89.84 39.77
N GLN A 308 32.59 -89.66 40.85
CA GLN A 308 31.43 -88.77 40.84
C GLN A 308 31.83 -87.30 40.69
N GLU A 309 33.00 -86.91 41.19
CA GLU A 309 33.53 -85.56 41.06
C GLU A 309 33.95 -85.26 39.61
N ILE A 310 34.57 -86.23 38.94
CA ILE A 310 34.88 -86.16 37.50
C ILE A 310 33.59 -85.95 36.71
N VAL A 311 32.57 -86.80 36.92
CA VAL A 311 31.29 -86.70 36.21
C VAL A 311 30.64 -85.33 36.44
N LYS A 312 30.58 -84.84 37.68
CA LYS A 312 30.00 -83.52 37.99
C LYS A 312 30.74 -82.36 37.31
N ARG A 313 32.08 -82.39 37.27
CA ARG A 313 32.87 -81.36 36.58
C ARG A 313 32.59 -81.37 35.08
N PHE A 314 32.61 -82.55 34.44
CA PHE A 314 32.30 -82.68 33.02
C PHE A 314 30.87 -82.27 32.68
N THR A 315 29.88 -82.61 33.52
CA THR A 315 28.49 -82.14 33.30
C THR A 315 28.36 -80.64 33.45
N SER A 316 28.96 -80.04 34.49
CA SER A 316 28.94 -78.58 34.67
C SER A 316 29.69 -77.83 33.55
N GLN A 317 30.79 -78.39 33.05
CA GLN A 317 31.57 -77.83 31.96
C GLN A 317 30.80 -77.91 30.63
N LYS A 318 30.11 -79.03 30.40
CA LYS A 318 29.21 -79.20 29.26
C LYS A 318 28.04 -78.20 29.32
N GLU A 319 27.38 -78.07 30.46
CA GLU A 319 26.28 -77.11 30.67
C GLU A 319 26.76 -75.67 30.49
N MET A 320 27.93 -75.31 31.03
CA MET A 320 28.56 -74.00 30.82
C MET A 320 28.86 -73.75 29.35
N HIS A 321 29.40 -74.75 28.65
CA HIS A 321 29.70 -74.66 27.22
C HIS A 321 28.42 -74.47 26.39
N GLU A 322 27.38 -75.25 26.66
CA GLU A 322 26.07 -75.10 26.00
C GLU A 322 25.45 -73.72 26.27
N HIS A 323 25.58 -73.20 27.50
CA HIS A 323 25.12 -71.86 27.85
C HIS A 323 25.90 -70.76 27.11
N LEU A 324 27.24 -70.87 27.03
CA LEU A 324 28.08 -69.93 26.30
C LEU A 324 27.80 -69.96 24.79
N GLU A 325 27.59 -71.14 24.20
CA GLU A 325 27.19 -71.27 22.80
C GLU A 325 25.82 -70.63 22.53
N LYS A 326 24.87 -70.77 23.47
CA LYS A 326 23.57 -70.08 23.37
C LYS A 326 23.74 -68.56 23.42
N LEU A 327 24.49 -68.03 24.39
CA LEU A 327 24.80 -66.61 24.52
C LEU A 327 25.52 -66.05 23.28
N LYS A 328 26.42 -66.83 22.69
CA LYS A 328 27.10 -66.47 21.44
C LYS A 328 26.10 -66.33 20.30
N LYS A 329 25.19 -67.29 20.12
CA LYS A 329 24.15 -67.23 19.08
C LYS A 329 23.21 -66.05 19.28
N GLU A 330 22.75 -65.81 20.52
CA GLU A 330 21.90 -64.66 20.85
C GLU A 330 22.60 -63.32 20.56
N ASN A 331 23.89 -63.21 20.87
CA ASN A 331 24.68 -62.02 20.52
C ASN A 331 24.89 -61.87 19.00
N GLU A 332 25.13 -62.96 18.27
CA GLU A 332 25.25 -62.93 16.81
C GLU A 332 23.94 -62.47 16.14
N GLU A 333 22.79 -62.97 16.61
CA GLU A 333 21.46 -62.55 16.15
C GLU A 333 21.20 -61.08 16.47
N ALA A 334 21.47 -60.63 17.70
CA ALA A 334 21.31 -59.23 18.09
C ALA A 334 22.22 -58.30 17.26
N LEU A 335 23.44 -58.73 16.96
CA LEU A 335 24.40 -57.95 16.17
C LEU A 335 23.93 -57.83 14.71
N LEU A 336 23.33 -58.88 14.13
CA LEU A 336 22.70 -58.81 12.81
C LEU A 336 21.51 -57.85 12.80
N GLN A 337 20.61 -57.93 13.78
CA GLN A 337 19.47 -57.01 13.89
C GLN A 337 19.91 -55.54 14.02
N LEU A 338 20.95 -55.27 14.84
CA LEU A 338 21.49 -53.92 14.99
C LEU A 338 22.14 -53.41 13.70
N LYS A 339 22.77 -54.29 12.91
CA LYS A 339 23.31 -53.92 11.58
C LYS A 339 22.20 -53.57 10.60
N GLU A 340 21.14 -54.36 10.53
CA GLU A 340 19.98 -54.09 9.67
C GLU A 340 19.28 -52.78 10.07
N GLN A 341 19.08 -52.54 11.37
CA GLN A 341 18.53 -51.29 11.88
C GLN A 341 19.41 -50.08 11.54
N ARG A 342 20.74 -50.24 11.66
CA ARG A 342 21.69 -49.19 11.28
C ARG A 342 21.61 -48.88 9.79
N GLU A 343 21.55 -49.88 8.92
CA GLU A 343 21.43 -49.68 7.47
C GLU A 343 20.10 -49.00 7.10
N LEU A 344 18.99 -49.40 7.72
CA LEU A 344 17.68 -48.74 7.55
C LEU A 344 17.72 -47.27 8.00
N LEU A 345 18.36 -46.98 9.13
CA LEU A 345 18.52 -45.61 9.62
C LEU A 345 19.37 -44.76 8.68
N ILE A 346 20.44 -45.33 8.12
CA ILE A 346 21.29 -44.65 7.14
C ILE A 346 20.49 -44.32 5.87
N GLN A 347 19.72 -45.26 5.34
CA GLN A 347 18.90 -45.02 4.15
C GLN A 347 17.86 -43.92 4.38
N ARG A 348 17.17 -43.93 5.52
CA ARG A 348 16.21 -42.87 5.87
C ARG A 348 16.87 -41.50 6.01
N PHE A 349 18.06 -41.48 6.60
CA PHE A 349 18.83 -40.24 6.75
C PHE A 349 19.21 -39.68 5.37
N GLU A 350 19.72 -40.52 4.46
CA GLU A 350 20.03 -40.13 3.09
C GLU A 350 18.78 -39.62 2.35
N GLU A 351 17.65 -40.32 2.45
CA GLU A 351 16.39 -39.86 1.86
C GLU A 351 15.93 -38.50 2.39
N GLU A 352 16.05 -38.25 3.69
CA GLU A 352 15.73 -36.96 4.30
C GLU A 352 16.70 -35.86 3.88
N GLU A 353 18.01 -36.14 3.82
CA GLU A 353 19.04 -35.17 3.40
C GLU A 353 18.83 -34.75 1.94
N TYR A 354 18.75 -35.72 1.03
CA TYR A 354 18.62 -35.43 -0.40
C TYR A 354 17.23 -34.90 -0.79
N SER A 355 16.16 -35.29 -0.08
CA SER A 355 14.83 -34.71 -0.29
C SER A 355 14.67 -33.32 0.32
N GLY A 356 15.45 -33.00 1.37
CA GLY A 356 15.55 -31.65 1.94
C GLY A 356 16.23 -30.68 0.98
N ASP A 357 17.36 -31.06 0.42
CA ASP A 357 18.14 -30.23 -0.51
C ASP A 357 17.37 -29.89 -1.79
N ALA A 358 16.65 -30.87 -2.37
CA ALA A 358 15.81 -30.62 -3.54
C ALA A 358 14.68 -29.62 -3.27
N LYS A 359 14.11 -29.65 -2.05
CA LYS A 359 13.08 -28.68 -1.64
C LYS A 359 13.68 -27.30 -1.41
N LEU A 360 14.82 -27.21 -0.72
CA LEU A 360 15.51 -25.93 -0.46
C LEU A 360 15.91 -25.24 -1.77
N SER A 361 16.42 -25.99 -2.75
CA SER A 361 16.75 -25.46 -4.08
C SER A 361 15.51 -24.93 -4.82
N CYS A 362 14.39 -25.66 -4.77
CA CYS A 362 13.13 -25.24 -5.37
C CYS A 362 12.57 -23.96 -4.73
N GLU A 363 12.63 -23.86 -3.39
CA GLU A 363 12.20 -22.68 -2.67
C GLU A 363 13.12 -21.46 -2.92
N GLN A 364 14.43 -21.67 -3.01
CA GLN A 364 15.38 -20.61 -3.41
C GLN A 364 15.09 -20.08 -4.81
N GLN A 365 14.82 -20.95 -5.78
CA GLN A 365 14.49 -20.53 -7.15
C GLN A 365 13.19 -19.69 -7.19
N LYS A 366 12.16 -20.11 -6.47
CA LYS A 366 10.91 -19.34 -6.35
C LYS A 366 11.13 -17.97 -5.69
N LEU A 367 12.00 -17.92 -4.69
CA LEU A 367 12.35 -16.66 -4.01
C LEU A 367 13.04 -15.70 -4.99
N GLU A 368 14.04 -16.17 -5.74
CA GLU A 368 14.73 -15.38 -6.76
C GLU A 368 13.77 -14.88 -7.86
N GLU A 369 12.83 -15.72 -8.30
CA GLU A 369 11.79 -15.32 -9.26
C GLU A 369 10.87 -14.23 -8.69
N ALA A 370 10.47 -14.35 -7.43
CA ALA A 370 9.65 -13.35 -6.76
C ALA A 370 10.39 -12.02 -6.57
N GLU A 371 11.68 -12.06 -6.22
CA GLU A 371 12.53 -10.89 -6.10
C GLU A 371 12.70 -10.16 -7.45
N LEU A 372 12.93 -10.91 -8.52
CA LEU A 372 13.01 -10.35 -9.88
C LEU A 372 11.69 -9.69 -10.30
N GLN A 373 10.55 -10.31 -10.00
CA GLN A 373 9.23 -9.73 -10.26
C GLN A 373 9.01 -8.44 -9.45
N LEU A 374 9.36 -8.45 -8.17
CA LEU A 374 9.25 -7.28 -7.31
C LEU A 374 10.09 -6.11 -7.83
N GLN A 375 11.33 -6.39 -8.24
CA GLN A 375 12.23 -5.38 -8.80
C GLN A 375 11.67 -4.80 -10.11
N ALA A 376 11.13 -5.65 -10.99
CA ALA A 376 10.49 -5.21 -12.23
C ALA A 376 9.25 -4.34 -11.95
N HIS A 377 8.46 -4.69 -10.94
CA HIS A 377 7.30 -3.89 -10.51
C HIS A 377 7.72 -2.54 -9.92
N GLN A 378 8.77 -2.50 -9.10
CA GLN A 378 9.33 -1.25 -8.56
C GLN A 378 9.80 -0.32 -9.68
N GLN A 379 10.58 -0.83 -10.64
CA GLN A 379 11.02 -0.03 -11.79
C GLN A 379 9.86 0.54 -12.61
N ARG A 380 8.77 -0.21 -12.78
CA ARG A 380 7.55 0.28 -13.45
C ARG A 380 6.88 1.39 -12.64
N CYS A 381 6.78 1.24 -11.32
CA CYS A 381 6.22 2.26 -10.43
C CYS A 381 7.05 3.55 -10.48
N ASP A 382 8.37 3.45 -10.43
CA ASP A 382 9.26 4.61 -10.48
C ASP A 382 9.17 5.32 -11.84
N SER A 383 9.16 4.56 -12.95
CA SER A 383 8.94 5.11 -14.29
C SER A 383 7.58 5.82 -14.42
N ALA A 384 6.53 5.28 -13.77
CA ALA A 384 5.21 5.90 -13.76
C ALA A 384 5.17 7.18 -12.90
N ARG A 385 5.88 7.20 -11.76
CA ARG A 385 6.05 8.39 -10.92
C ARG A 385 6.77 9.51 -11.66
N GLU A 386 7.88 9.21 -12.32
CA GLU A 386 8.63 10.19 -13.11
C GLU A 386 7.75 10.80 -14.22
N ARG A 387 6.94 9.98 -14.90
CA ARG A 387 5.97 10.47 -15.90
C ARG A 387 4.91 11.37 -15.29
N LEU A 388 4.40 11.02 -14.10
CA LEU A 388 3.41 11.82 -13.40
C LEU A 388 4.00 13.16 -12.95
N ASP A 389 5.22 13.18 -12.43
CA ASP A 389 5.92 14.40 -12.02
C ASP A 389 6.19 15.32 -13.23
N TRP A 390 6.60 14.74 -14.35
CA TRP A 390 6.77 15.47 -15.61
C TRP A 390 5.45 16.06 -16.11
N LEU A 391 4.36 15.28 -16.11
CA LEU A 391 3.03 15.77 -16.49
C LEU A 391 2.55 16.88 -15.56
N THR A 392 2.80 16.75 -14.26
CA THR A 392 2.40 17.75 -13.25
C THR A 392 3.13 19.06 -13.46
N THR A 393 4.43 19.01 -13.75
CA THR A 393 5.24 20.21 -14.05
C THR A 393 4.81 20.84 -15.39
N THR A 394 4.51 20.02 -16.39
CA THR A 394 3.99 20.53 -17.67
C THR A 394 2.62 21.18 -17.48
N LEU A 395 1.73 20.57 -16.68
CA LEU A 395 0.41 21.12 -16.41
C LEU A 395 0.51 22.43 -15.61
N SER A 396 1.41 22.52 -14.63
CA SER A 396 1.59 23.75 -13.87
C SER A 396 2.10 24.90 -14.74
N THR A 397 3.05 24.63 -15.66
CA THR A 397 3.53 25.65 -16.61
C THR A 397 2.44 26.09 -17.59
N VAL A 398 1.63 25.16 -18.13
CA VAL A 398 0.49 25.50 -18.99
C VAL A 398 -0.55 26.31 -18.22
N THR A 399 -0.86 25.93 -16.99
CA THR A 399 -1.83 26.63 -16.14
C THR A 399 -1.37 28.07 -15.88
N ALA A 400 -0.12 28.27 -15.48
CA ALA A 400 0.46 29.60 -15.31
C ALA A 400 0.44 30.43 -16.63
N GLY A 401 0.68 29.79 -17.77
CA GLY A 401 0.59 30.43 -19.08
C GLY A 401 -0.84 30.89 -19.43
N VAL A 402 -1.84 30.05 -19.13
CA VAL A 402 -3.26 30.37 -19.32
C VAL A 402 -3.72 31.46 -18.36
N GLU A 403 -3.29 31.41 -17.10
CA GLU A 403 -3.57 32.46 -16.09
C GLU A 403 -3.00 33.80 -16.54
N HIS A 404 -1.74 33.83 -16.98
CA HIS A 404 -1.13 35.05 -17.50
C HIS A 404 -1.85 35.57 -18.76
N LEU A 405 -2.30 34.69 -19.67
CA LEU A 405 -3.13 35.10 -20.81
C LEU A 405 -4.47 35.68 -20.35
N ALA A 406 -5.13 35.06 -19.37
CA ALA A 406 -6.39 35.54 -18.81
C ALA A 406 -6.22 36.92 -18.17
N GLU A 407 -5.16 37.16 -17.40
CA GLU A 407 -4.81 38.47 -16.84
C GLU A 407 -4.61 39.53 -17.93
N LYS A 408 -3.90 39.19 -19.02
CA LYS A 408 -3.71 40.12 -20.15
C LYS A 408 -5.02 40.43 -20.87
N LEU A 409 -5.92 39.44 -20.99
CA LEU A 409 -7.21 39.60 -21.66
C LEU A 409 -8.27 40.31 -20.79
N GLN A 410 -8.15 40.30 -19.45
CA GLN A 410 -9.08 40.99 -18.55
C GLN A 410 -9.17 42.50 -18.80
N HIS A 411 -8.09 43.12 -19.28
CA HIS A 411 -8.07 44.55 -19.59
C HIS A 411 -8.62 44.88 -20.98
N ILE A 412 -8.84 43.87 -21.84
CA ILE A 412 -9.51 44.06 -23.12
C ILE A 412 -11.02 44.11 -22.84
N THR A 413 -11.50 45.33 -22.59
CA THR A 413 -12.94 45.60 -22.61
C THR A 413 -13.43 45.37 -24.04
N LEU A 414 -14.08 44.23 -24.27
CA LEU A 414 -14.86 44.01 -25.48
C LEU A 414 -15.81 45.18 -25.62
N VAL A 415 -15.55 46.06 -26.59
CA VAL A 415 -16.44 47.16 -26.95
C VAL A 415 -17.71 46.53 -27.51
N ARG A 416 -18.61 46.16 -26.61
CA ARG A 416 -19.88 45.48 -26.87
C ARG A 416 -20.73 46.25 -27.88
N HIS A 417 -20.50 47.57 -27.98
CA HIS A 417 -21.13 48.44 -28.96
C HIS A 417 -20.63 48.27 -30.40
N LEU A 418 -19.34 47.96 -30.62
CA LEU A 418 -18.79 47.75 -31.97
C LEU A 418 -19.17 46.39 -32.54
N LEU A 419 -19.26 45.35 -31.70
CA LEU A 419 -19.75 44.03 -32.12
C LEU A 419 -21.25 44.05 -32.46
N THR A 420 -22.09 44.79 -31.71
CA THR A 420 -23.50 44.95 -32.08
C THR A 420 -23.69 45.73 -33.38
N LEU A 421 -22.87 46.75 -33.64
CA LEU A 421 -22.92 47.53 -34.89
C LEU A 421 -22.38 46.74 -36.09
N ALA A 422 -21.32 45.94 -35.90
CA ALA A 422 -20.80 45.07 -36.94
C ALA A 422 -21.76 43.93 -37.25
N HIS A 423 -22.42 43.34 -36.25
CA HIS A 423 -23.39 42.27 -36.45
C HIS A 423 -24.69 42.78 -37.11
N THR A 424 -25.17 43.98 -36.76
CA THR A 424 -26.31 44.60 -37.45
C THR A 424 -25.97 45.03 -38.87
N ALA A 425 -24.77 45.55 -39.12
CA ALA A 425 -24.30 45.87 -40.48
C ALA A 425 -24.09 44.60 -41.34
N TYR A 426 -23.60 43.51 -40.76
CA TYR A 426 -23.46 42.23 -41.44
C TYR A 426 -24.81 41.60 -41.76
N LEU A 427 -25.76 41.64 -40.83
CA LEU A 427 -27.13 41.17 -41.06
C LEU A 427 -27.89 42.03 -42.07
N GLN A 428 -27.70 43.36 -42.06
CA GLN A 428 -28.30 44.26 -43.06
C GLN A 428 -27.70 44.03 -44.45
N SER A 429 -26.39 43.88 -44.58
CA SER A 429 -25.73 43.60 -45.86
C SER A 429 -26.09 42.20 -46.39
N PHE A 430 -26.17 41.19 -45.51
CA PHE A 430 -26.66 39.86 -45.87
C PHE A 430 -28.10 39.94 -46.38
N CYS A 431 -29.01 40.58 -45.64
CA CYS A 431 -30.41 40.72 -46.02
C CYS A 431 -30.59 41.52 -47.33
N HIS A 432 -29.76 42.54 -47.56
CA HIS A 432 -29.75 43.28 -48.83
C HIS A 432 -29.23 42.40 -49.99
N ARG A 433 -28.23 41.54 -49.76
CA ARG A 433 -27.71 40.60 -50.76
C ARG A 433 -28.71 39.49 -51.08
N SER A 434 -29.43 38.99 -50.08
CA SER A 434 -30.53 38.03 -50.24
C SER A 434 -31.68 38.64 -51.03
N ARG A 435 -32.07 39.89 -50.72
CA ARG A 435 -33.11 40.60 -51.48
C ARG A 435 -32.68 40.89 -52.92
N SER A 436 -31.43 41.27 -53.16
CA SER A 436 -30.89 41.47 -54.52
C SER A 436 -30.83 40.16 -55.30
N ARG A 437 -30.47 39.03 -54.68
CA ARG A 437 -30.54 37.69 -55.31
C ARG A 437 -31.97 37.29 -55.64
N ALA A 438 -32.90 37.41 -54.68
CA ALA A 438 -34.31 37.11 -54.91
C ALA A 438 -34.91 37.97 -56.03
N ARG A 439 -34.52 39.26 -56.11
CA ARG A 439 -34.95 40.17 -57.19
C ARG A 439 -34.32 39.81 -58.54
N ALA A 440 -33.07 39.35 -58.56
CA ALA A 440 -32.39 38.87 -59.75
C ALA A 440 -32.90 37.49 -60.23
N GLU A 441 -33.39 36.65 -59.32
CA GLU A 441 -34.05 35.37 -59.64
C GLU A 441 -35.48 35.58 -60.14
N LEU A 442 -36.23 36.53 -59.56
CA LEU A 442 -37.56 36.95 -60.07
C LEU A 442 -37.48 37.59 -61.46
N LEU A 443 -36.39 38.29 -61.79
CA LEU A 443 -36.13 38.83 -63.13
C LEU A 443 -35.64 37.75 -64.12
N ARG A 444 -35.02 36.67 -63.63
CA ARG A 444 -34.63 35.52 -64.47
C ARG A 444 -35.78 34.56 -64.73
N SER A 445 -36.70 34.40 -63.78
CA SER A 445 -37.88 33.53 -63.94
C SER A 445 -38.98 34.12 -64.83
N SER A 446 -38.93 35.41 -65.14
CA SER A 446 -39.83 36.06 -66.11
C SER A 446 -39.35 35.98 -67.56
N GLN A 447 -38.14 35.45 -67.83
CA GLN A 447 -37.54 35.43 -69.17
C GLN A 447 -37.17 34.05 -69.74
N THR A 448 -37.46 32.92 -69.08
CA THR A 448 -37.22 31.60 -69.69
C THR A 448 -38.35 30.58 -69.44
N PRO A 449 -38.79 29.83 -70.48
CA PRO A 449 -39.77 28.78 -70.33
C PRO A 449 -39.13 27.50 -69.77
N ARG A 450 -39.93 26.77 -68.98
CA ARG A 450 -39.68 25.45 -68.39
C ARG A 450 -38.78 24.52 -69.23
N ARG A 451 -37.79 23.89 -68.59
CA ARG A 451 -37.57 22.43 -68.59
C ARG A 451 -36.36 22.01 -67.72
N LEU A 452 -36.64 20.99 -66.90
CA LEU A 452 -35.80 19.84 -66.52
C LEU A 452 -34.58 20.05 -65.61
N CYS A 453 -34.64 19.29 -64.50
CA CYS A 453 -33.60 18.61 -63.73
C CYS A 453 -32.26 19.33 -63.48
N TRP A 454 -31.75 19.19 -62.26
CA TRP A 454 -30.54 18.39 -62.00
C TRP A 454 -30.33 18.29 -60.49
N SER A 455 -30.38 17.05 -60.03
CA SER A 455 -29.65 16.49 -58.90
C SER A 455 -28.22 17.02 -58.83
N PHE A 456 -27.80 17.60 -57.71
CA PHE A 456 -26.40 17.62 -57.22
C PHE A 456 -26.34 18.25 -55.82
N TRP A 457 -26.21 17.45 -54.76
CA TRP A 457 -25.74 17.89 -53.43
C TRP A 457 -24.73 16.85 -52.94
N PRO A 458 -23.44 17.18 -52.76
CA PRO A 458 -22.51 16.33 -52.03
C PRO A 458 -22.62 16.59 -50.53
N SER A 459 -22.56 15.49 -49.79
CA SER A 459 -22.51 15.35 -48.35
C SER A 459 -21.47 16.27 -47.69
N ALA A 460 -21.92 17.07 -46.72
CA ALA A 460 -21.07 17.66 -45.70
C ALA A 460 -21.63 17.27 -44.33
N SER A 461 -20.96 16.30 -43.71
CA SER A 461 -21.19 15.84 -42.35
C SER A 461 -20.88 16.97 -41.37
N TYR A 462 -21.92 17.61 -40.84
CA TYR A 462 -21.84 18.35 -39.58
C TYR A 462 -22.79 17.70 -38.59
N SER A 463 -22.19 17.01 -37.62
CA SER A 463 -22.84 16.55 -36.40
C SER A 463 -23.35 17.76 -35.61
N CYS A 464 -24.62 18.10 -35.79
CA CYS A 464 -25.33 19.02 -34.90
C CYS A 464 -26.21 18.20 -33.97
N SER A 465 -25.66 17.87 -32.80
CA SER A 465 -26.38 17.33 -31.65
C SER A 465 -27.28 18.41 -31.04
N CYS A 466 -28.42 18.69 -31.68
CA CYS A 466 -29.48 19.51 -31.09
C CYS A 466 -30.85 19.16 -31.69
N CYS A 467 -31.27 17.91 -31.53
CA CYS A 467 -32.67 17.50 -31.66
C CYS A 467 -32.90 16.19 -30.89
N ARG A 468 -33.06 16.29 -29.56
CA ARG A 468 -33.82 15.29 -28.78
C ARG A 468 -34.65 16.01 -27.73
N ARG A 469 -35.96 15.73 -27.78
CA ARG A 469 -37.06 16.02 -26.84
C ARG A 469 -37.94 17.22 -27.23
N SER A 470 -39.03 16.94 -27.93
CA SER A 470 -40.37 17.01 -27.32
C SER A 470 -41.41 16.55 -28.34
N LEU A 471 -41.85 15.29 -28.22
CA LEU A 471 -43.09 14.79 -28.81
C LEU A 471 -43.48 13.53 -28.05
N ARG A 472 -44.02 13.73 -26.84
CA ARG A 472 -44.88 12.76 -26.14
C ARG A 472 -45.85 13.51 -25.22
N GLY A 473 -47.12 13.48 -25.61
CA GLY A 473 -48.28 13.37 -24.73
C GLY A 473 -48.81 14.63 -24.07
N LYS A 474 -50.01 15.06 -24.47
CA LYS A 474 -51.28 14.70 -23.81
C LYS A 474 -52.48 15.29 -24.58
N ILE A 475 -53.46 14.41 -24.78
CA ILE A 475 -54.94 14.59 -24.89
C ILE A 475 -55.44 15.90 -25.49
#